data_AF-A0A2T0VTS4-F1
#
_entry.id   AF-A0A2T0VTS4-F1
#
_cell.length_a   1.000
_cell.length_b   1.000
_cell.length_c   1.000
_cell.angle_alpha   90.00
_cell.angle_beta   90.00
_cell.angle_gamma   90.00
#
_symmetry.space_group_name_H-M   'P 1'
#
loop_
_entity.id
_entity.type
_entity.pdbx_description
1 polymer ?
#
loop_
_entity_poly.entity_id
_entity_poly.type
_entity_poly.pdbx_seq_one_letter_code
_entity_poly.pdbx_strand_id
1 'polypeptide(L)'
;MIKSESKITIQMDKEIIDQIVKDEVKNRLEQQFELHKFFYTMKDLRFMTGLSEASIYKYMFPDPRLPKRKIGNKWLFKVNEMNDFLNIWIDQFPND
;
A
#
# COMPACT_ATOMS: atom_id res chain seq x y z
N MET A 1 -36.74 5.76 44.53
CA MET A 1 -35.89 6.10 43.38
C MET A 1 -34.90 4.96 43.20
N ILE A 2 -35.15 4.03 42.27
CA ILE A 2 -34.26 2.87 42.01
C ILE A 2 -33.95 2.90 40.51
N LYS A 3 -32.68 3.14 40.16
CA LYS A 3 -32.15 3.16 38.79
C LYS A 3 -32.34 1.77 38.16
N SER A 4 -33.05 1.67 37.04
CA SER A 4 -33.07 0.45 36.23
C SER A 4 -31.82 0.40 35.35
N GLU A 5 -31.00 -0.62 35.51
CA GLU A 5 -29.93 -0.93 34.56
C GLU A 5 -30.54 -1.51 33.28
N SER A 6 -30.44 -0.75 32.19
CA SER A 6 -30.92 -1.17 30.87
C SER A 6 -29.94 -2.19 30.27
N LYS A 7 -30.34 -3.46 30.19
CA LYS A 7 -29.63 -4.46 29.39
C LYS A 7 -29.86 -4.18 27.90
N ILE A 8 -28.78 -3.92 27.16
CA ILE A 8 -28.83 -3.79 25.70
C ILE A 8 -28.63 -5.18 25.10
N THR A 9 -29.67 -5.69 24.43
CA THR A 9 -29.58 -6.92 23.64
C THR A 9 -29.14 -6.55 22.23
N ILE A 10 -27.90 -6.84 21.88
CA ILE A 10 -27.39 -6.65 20.52
C ILE A 10 -27.79 -7.90 19.71
N GLN A 11 -28.74 -7.73 18.79
CA GLN A 11 -29.03 -8.75 17.78
C GLN A 11 -28.09 -8.52 16.60
N MET A 12 -27.17 -9.45 16.39
CA MET A 12 -26.28 -9.41 15.23
C MET A 12 -26.87 -10.24 14.10
N ASP A 13 -26.99 -9.64 12.93
CA ASP A 13 -27.37 -10.33 11.71
C ASP A 13 -26.16 -11.13 11.19
N LYS A 14 -26.30 -12.44 11.16
CA LYS A 14 -25.26 -13.37 10.75
C LYS A 14 -24.91 -13.19 9.27
N GLU A 15 -25.87 -12.78 8.43
CA GLU A 15 -25.66 -12.55 7.00
C GLU A 15 -24.80 -11.32 6.76
N ILE A 16 -25.02 -10.25 7.54
CA ILE A 16 -24.20 -9.03 7.49
C ILE A 16 -22.76 -9.33 7.92
N ILE A 17 -22.57 -10.13 8.97
CA ILE A 17 -21.22 -10.51 9.42
C ILE A 17 -20.49 -11.31 8.34
N ASP A 18 -21.17 -12.29 7.74
CA ASP A 18 -20.59 -13.11 6.68
C ASP A 18 -20.21 -12.27 5.45
N GLN A 19 -21.02 -11.26 5.14
CA GLN A 19 -20.73 -10.31 4.06
C GLN A 19 -19.50 -9.45 4.37
N ILE A 20 -19.41 -8.88 5.57
CA ILE A 20 -18.25 -8.06 6.00
C ILE A 20 -16.95 -8.89 5.93
N VAL A 21 -17.00 -10.15 6.36
CA VAL A 21 -15.84 -11.05 6.31
C VAL A 21 -15.44 -11.35 4.87
N LYS A 22 -16.41 -11.63 3.99
CA LYS A 22 -16.14 -11.87 2.56
C LYS A 22 -15.53 -10.66 1.88
N ASP A 23 -16.05 -9.47 2.17
CA ASP A 23 -15.56 -8.22 1.57
C ASP A 23 -14.14 -7.90 2.06
N GLU A 24 -13.83 -8.11 3.33
CA GLU A 24 -12.48 -7.93 3.87
C GLU A 24 -11.49 -8.93 3.27
N VAL A 25 -11.88 -10.20 3.12
CA VAL A 25 -11.05 -11.23 2.47
C VAL A 25 -10.82 -10.89 1.01
N LYS A 26 -11.86 -10.48 0.27
CA LYS A 26 -11.75 -10.06 -1.12
C LYS A 26 -10.84 -8.85 -1.28
N ASN A 27 -11.00 -7.82 -0.45
CA ASN A 27 -10.15 -6.64 -0.47
C ASN A 27 -8.68 -7.00 -0.23
N ARG A 28 -8.39 -7.88 0.74
CA ARG A 28 -7.02 -8.34 1.00
C ARG A 28 -6.46 -9.14 -0.16
N LEU A 29 -7.26 -10.01 -0.79
CA LEU A 29 -6.84 -10.78 -1.96
C LEU A 29 -6.60 -9.88 -3.17
N GLU A 30 -7.45 -8.88 -3.43
CA GLU A 30 -7.25 -7.88 -4.49
C GLU A 30 -5.98 -7.04 -4.25
N GLN A 31 -5.70 -6.68 -3.00
CA GLN A 31 -4.42 -6.07 -2.61
C GLN A 31 -3.23 -7.00 -2.85
N GLN A 32 -3.42 -8.32 -2.78
CA GLN A 32 -2.40 -9.29 -3.17
C GLN A 32 -2.32 -9.52 -4.68
N PHE A 33 -3.37 -9.31 -5.48
CA PHE A 33 -3.27 -9.39 -6.95
C PHE A 33 -2.40 -8.28 -7.55
N GLU A 34 -2.26 -7.14 -6.87
CA GLU A 34 -1.20 -6.14 -7.14
C GLU A 34 0.23 -6.73 -7.10
N LEU A 35 0.45 -7.90 -6.44
CA LEU A 35 1.74 -8.61 -6.41
C LEU A 35 2.17 -9.19 -7.78
N HIS A 36 1.29 -9.23 -8.78
CA HIS A 36 1.60 -9.80 -10.10
C HIS A 36 1.97 -8.74 -11.16
N LYS A 37 2.20 -7.48 -10.76
CA LYS A 37 2.74 -6.48 -11.68
C LYS A 37 4.20 -6.84 -12.01
N PHE A 38 4.54 -6.81 -13.30
CA PHE A 38 5.95 -6.84 -13.72
C PHE A 38 6.63 -5.48 -13.53
N PHE A 39 5.83 -4.40 -13.63
CA PHE A 39 6.32 -3.04 -13.51
C PHE A 39 5.39 -2.17 -12.65
N TYR A 40 5.98 -1.41 -11.75
CA TYR A 40 5.36 -0.26 -11.11
C TYR A 40 5.44 0.97 -12.01
N THR A 41 4.44 1.83 -11.88
CA THR A 41 4.39 3.19 -12.41
C THR A 41 4.73 4.20 -11.32
N MET A 42 4.87 5.48 -11.69
CA MET A 42 5.02 6.56 -10.70
C MET A 42 3.83 6.62 -9.71
N LYS A 43 2.60 6.30 -10.17
CA LYS A 43 1.43 6.25 -9.30
C LYS A 43 1.57 5.16 -8.24
N ASP A 44 2.06 3.99 -8.63
CA ASP A 44 2.28 2.88 -7.70
C ASP A 44 3.36 3.24 -6.68
N LEU A 45 4.48 3.85 -7.11
CA LEU A 45 5.52 4.31 -6.19
C LEU A 45 5.01 5.31 -5.17
N ARG A 46 4.22 6.31 -5.59
CA ARG A 46 3.61 7.28 -4.67
C ARG A 46 2.69 6.60 -3.65
N PHE A 47 1.92 5.60 -4.08
CA PHE A 47 1.05 4.85 -3.20
C PHE A 47 1.84 4.02 -2.19
N MET A 48 2.85 3.27 -2.64
CA MET A 48 3.64 2.38 -1.76
C MET A 48 4.55 3.14 -0.80
N THR A 49 5.15 4.25 -1.23
CA THR A 49 6.10 5.01 -0.41
C THR A 49 5.43 6.12 0.41
N GLY A 50 4.19 6.50 0.08
CA GLY A 50 3.52 7.68 0.63
C GLY A 50 4.13 9.02 0.18
N LEU A 51 5.17 9.01 -0.66
CA LEU A 51 5.89 10.21 -1.07
C LEU A 51 5.19 10.93 -2.23
N SER A 52 5.34 12.25 -2.26
CA SER A 52 4.97 13.04 -3.44
C SER A 52 5.91 12.74 -4.61
N GLU A 53 5.42 12.92 -5.83
CA GLU A 53 6.23 12.74 -7.05
C GLU A 53 7.50 13.61 -7.03
N ALA A 54 7.39 14.86 -6.56
CA ALA A 54 8.53 15.75 -6.39
C ALA A 54 9.58 15.19 -5.40
N SER A 55 9.14 14.56 -4.31
CA SER A 55 10.05 13.93 -3.34
C SER A 55 10.73 12.70 -3.93
N ILE A 56 10.00 11.89 -4.70
CA ILE A 56 10.57 10.73 -5.43
C ILE A 56 11.66 11.21 -6.41
N TYR A 57 11.38 12.26 -7.20
CA TYR A 57 12.41 12.85 -8.09
C TYR A 57 13.60 13.43 -7.32
N LYS A 58 13.37 14.02 -6.14
CA LYS A 58 14.44 14.63 -5.37
C LYS A 58 15.35 13.58 -4.70
N TYR A 59 14.78 12.55 -4.10
CA TYR A 59 15.52 11.65 -3.21
C TYR A 59 15.85 10.30 -3.83
N MET A 60 15.07 9.81 -4.80
CA MET A 60 15.29 8.49 -5.39
C MET A 60 15.96 8.58 -6.77
N PHE A 61 15.58 9.57 -7.61
CA PHE A 61 16.10 9.67 -8.97
C PHE A 61 17.61 9.95 -9.11
N PRO A 62 18.27 10.66 -8.18
CA PRO A 62 19.72 10.80 -8.21
C PRO A 62 20.46 9.49 -7.93
N ASP A 63 19.82 8.51 -7.26
CA ASP A 63 20.46 7.23 -6.97
C ASP A 63 20.63 6.41 -8.26
N PRO A 64 21.87 6.06 -8.66
CA PRO A 64 22.11 5.27 -9.86
C PRO A 64 21.56 3.84 -9.77
N ARG A 65 21.30 3.34 -8.56
CA ARG A 65 20.75 1.99 -8.32
C ARG A 65 19.24 1.91 -8.54
N LEU A 66 18.55 3.04 -8.64
CA LEU A 66 17.10 3.07 -8.85
C LEU A 66 16.74 2.33 -10.15
N PRO A 67 15.95 1.23 -10.11
CA PRO A 67 15.63 0.40 -11.27
C PRO A 67 14.55 1.04 -12.17
N LYS A 68 14.88 2.21 -12.74
CA LYS A 68 14.00 3.01 -13.59
C LYS A 68 14.25 2.79 -15.09
N ARG A 69 13.17 2.75 -15.87
CA ARG A 69 13.19 2.81 -17.34
C ARG A 69 12.11 3.76 -17.84
N LYS A 70 12.49 4.64 -18.77
CA LYS A 70 11.54 5.54 -19.44
C LYS A 70 11.09 4.91 -20.74
N ILE A 71 9.78 4.71 -20.90
CA ILE A 71 9.17 4.23 -22.16
C ILE A 71 8.15 5.28 -22.60
N GLY A 72 8.47 5.98 -23.70
CA GLY A 72 7.76 7.18 -24.12
C GLY A 72 7.74 8.23 -23.01
N ASN A 73 6.54 8.59 -22.56
CA ASN A 73 6.34 9.58 -21.49
C ASN A 73 6.17 8.96 -20.10
N LYS A 74 6.31 7.64 -19.96
CA LYS A 74 6.07 6.94 -18.69
C LYS A 74 7.36 6.41 -18.08
N TRP A 75 7.49 6.55 -16.77
CA TRP A 75 8.48 5.82 -15.97
C TRP A 75 7.89 4.50 -15.50
N LEU A 76 8.65 3.43 -15.73
CA LEU A 76 8.36 2.09 -15.26
C LEU A 76 9.52 1.58 -14.40
N PHE A 77 9.19 0.83 -13.36
CA PHE A 77 10.13 0.27 -12.40
C PHE A 77 9.84 -1.21 -12.25
N LYS A 78 10.84 -2.08 -12.42
CA LYS A 78 10.60 -3.52 -12.25
C LYS A 78 10.26 -3.82 -10.81
N VAL A 79 9.17 -4.56 -10.59
CA VAL A 79 8.63 -4.77 -9.23
C VAL A 79 9.65 -5.37 -8.28
N ASN A 80 10.28 -6.49 -8.66
CA ASN A 80 11.25 -7.18 -7.81
C ASN A 80 12.44 -6.28 -7.46
N GLU A 81 13.08 -5.68 -8.47
CA GLU A 81 14.25 -4.81 -8.27
C GLU A 81 13.88 -3.56 -7.45
N MET A 82 12.66 -3.03 -7.62
CA MET A 82 12.21 -1.84 -6.91
C MET A 82 11.94 -2.12 -5.44
N ASN A 83 11.39 -3.28 -5.10
CA ASN A 83 11.18 -3.69 -3.72
C ASN A 83 12.53 -3.86 -2.99
N ASP A 84 13.51 -4.50 -3.64
CA ASP A 84 14.86 -4.63 -3.11
C ASP A 84 15.52 -3.25 -2.91
N PHE A 85 15.37 -2.35 -3.89
CA PHE A 85 15.86 -0.98 -3.80
C PHE A 85 15.24 -0.24 -2.60
N LEU A 86 13.92 -0.30 -2.42
CA LEU A 86 13.21 0.41 -1.36
C LEU A 86 13.65 -0.01 0.05
N ASN A 87 13.84 -1.32 0.26
CA ASN A 87 14.31 -1.86 1.53
C ASN A 87 15.70 -1.34 1.91
N ILE A 88 16.61 -1.18 0.95
CA ILE A 88 17.97 -0.66 1.19
C ILE A 88 17.99 0.88 1.20
N TRP A 89 17.09 1.51 0.46
CA TRP A 89 17.05 2.96 0.29
C TRP A 89 16.62 3.67 1.58
N ILE A 90 15.66 3.11 2.32
CA ILE A 90 15.17 3.75 3.55
C ILE A 90 16.24 3.83 4.65
N ASP A 91 17.13 2.84 4.72
CA ASP A 91 18.23 2.77 5.70
C ASP A 91 19.32 3.83 5.48
N GLN A 92 19.30 4.55 4.36
CA GLN A 92 20.23 5.65 4.08
C GLN A 92 19.83 6.93 4.82
N PHE A 93 18.61 7.00 5.34
CA PHE A 93 18.14 8.12 6.12
C PHE A 93 18.36 7.82 7.60
N PRO A 94 18.91 8.76 8.38
CA PRO A 94 19.09 8.56 9.82
C PRO A 94 17.73 8.39 10.49
N ASN A 95 17.68 7.50 11.50
CA ASN A 95 16.57 7.48 12.45
C ASN A 95 16.79 8.63 13.43
N ASP A 96 15.81 9.53 13.55
CA ASP A 96 15.79 10.59 14.57
C ASP A 96 15.55 10.02 15.98
#